data_AF-A0A939PB32-F1
#
_entry.id   AF-A0A939PB32-F1
#
_cell.length_a   1.000
_cell.length_b   1.000
_cell.length_c   1.000
_cell.angle_alpha   90.00
_cell.angle_beta   90.00
_cell.angle_gamma   90.00
#
_symmetry.space_group_name_H-M   'P 1'
#
loop_
_entity.id
_entity.type
_entity.pdbx_description
1 polymer ?
#
loop_
_entity_poly.entity_id
_entity_poly.type
_entity_poly.pdbx_seq_one_letter_code
_entity_poly.pdbx_strand_id
1 'polypeptide(L)'
;MTGTVTLAATAATAVPAASATAATGEFTAEESAMVLQLARAVAVFPVAFPEYWESGPATGRATSARMDTATNGLPTARAELARAGARRLITAGLPGVTGQRFLDGVAEQTGKQAPPDLVAVVALAVSVICEHFAPDDDWIAAQWCNVVRGAHDLAAQRRRP
;
A
#
# COMPACT_ATOMS: atom_id res chain seq x y z
N MET A 1 -22.11 62.23 -30.44
CA MET A 1 -22.93 61.17 -29.83
C MET A 1 -22.45 59.85 -30.41
N THR A 2 -21.57 59.14 -29.68
CA THR A 2 -21.87 57.84 -29.01
C THR A 2 -22.19 56.73 -30.02
N GLY A 3 -21.47 55.61 -30.12
CA GLY A 3 -20.42 55.03 -29.29
C GLY A 3 -19.84 53.79 -29.95
N THR A 4 -18.65 53.42 -29.49
CA THR A 4 -17.91 52.19 -29.79
C THR A 4 -18.63 50.96 -29.24
N VAL A 5 -18.69 49.88 -30.04
CA VAL A 5 -19.04 48.55 -29.53
C VAL A 5 -17.84 47.64 -29.70
N THR A 6 -17.18 47.38 -28.57
CA THR A 6 -16.07 46.44 -28.42
C THR A 6 -16.65 45.02 -28.34
N LEU A 7 -16.26 44.14 -29.25
CA LEU A 7 -16.54 42.70 -29.18
C LEU A 7 -15.48 42.05 -28.28
N ALA A 8 -15.88 41.65 -27.07
CA ALA A 8 -15.06 40.87 -26.15
C ALA A 8 -15.00 39.42 -26.61
N ALA A 9 -13.81 38.96 -26.99
CA ALA A 9 -13.54 37.55 -27.25
C ALA A 9 -13.43 36.80 -25.91
N THR A 10 -14.36 35.87 -25.69
CA THR A 10 -14.39 34.97 -24.54
C THR A 10 -13.24 33.95 -24.68
N ALA A 11 -12.18 34.12 -23.88
CA ALA A 11 -11.13 33.14 -23.76
C ALA A 11 -11.70 31.88 -23.08
N ALA A 12 -11.87 30.81 -23.87
CA ALA A 12 -12.15 29.49 -23.34
C ALA A 12 -10.88 29.00 -22.61
N THR A 13 -10.94 29.00 -21.28
CA THR A 13 -9.93 28.40 -20.41
C THR A 13 -9.88 26.91 -20.69
N ALA A 14 -8.89 26.49 -21.48
CA ALA A 14 -8.59 25.09 -21.68
C ALA A 14 -8.16 24.49 -20.33
N VAL A 15 -9.08 23.75 -19.71
CA VAL A 15 -8.75 22.86 -18.60
C VAL A 15 -7.75 21.84 -19.15
N PRO A 16 -6.53 21.72 -18.60
CA PRO A 16 -5.66 20.63 -19.00
C PRO A 16 -6.33 19.34 -18.56
N ALA A 17 -6.84 18.59 -19.54
CA ALA A 17 -7.20 17.20 -19.36
C ALA A 17 -5.96 16.49 -18.82
N ALA A 18 -6.01 16.09 -17.55
CA ALA A 18 -5.04 15.22 -16.96
C ALA A 18 -5.04 13.95 -17.80
N SER A 19 -4.04 13.82 -18.68
CA SER A 19 -3.76 12.58 -19.39
C SER A 19 -3.53 11.51 -18.34
N ALA A 20 -4.56 10.71 -18.11
CA ALA A 20 -4.47 9.44 -17.41
C ALA A 20 -3.65 8.49 -18.30
N THR A 21 -2.33 8.61 -18.22
CA THR A 21 -1.41 7.63 -18.78
C THR A 21 -1.47 6.40 -17.87
N ALA A 22 -2.40 5.50 -18.16
CA ALA A 22 -2.48 4.21 -17.50
C ALA A 22 -1.26 3.35 -17.89
N ALA A 23 -0.35 3.24 -16.92
CA ALA A 23 0.43 2.07 -16.53
C ALA A 23 1.16 1.24 -17.60
N THR A 24 2.45 1.50 -17.71
CA THR A 24 3.45 0.49 -18.07
C THR A 24 4.31 0.19 -16.83
N GLY A 25 4.24 -1.05 -16.34
CA GLY A 25 5.28 -1.71 -15.54
C GLY A 25 5.53 -1.32 -14.07
N GLU A 26 5.55 -0.02 -13.73
CA GLU A 26 6.22 0.44 -12.50
C GLU A 26 5.27 0.98 -11.42
N PHE A 27 5.68 0.85 -10.15
CA PHE A 27 4.96 1.45 -9.01
C PHE A 27 5.06 2.97 -9.06
N THR A 28 3.94 3.67 -8.85
CA THR A 28 3.96 5.12 -8.66
C THR A 28 4.60 5.49 -7.32
N ALA A 29 5.04 6.75 -7.17
CA ALA A 29 5.61 7.22 -5.90
C ALA A 29 4.64 7.04 -4.71
N GLU A 30 3.34 7.21 -4.95
CA GLU A 30 2.29 7.02 -3.95
C GLU A 30 2.09 5.53 -3.61
N GLU A 31 2.06 4.66 -4.63
CA GLU A 31 2.00 3.21 -4.42
C GLU A 31 3.21 2.72 -3.62
N SER A 32 4.42 3.20 -3.95
CA SER A 32 5.65 2.87 -3.23
C SER A 32 5.64 3.36 -1.79
N ALA A 33 5.19 4.59 -1.55
CA ALA A 33 5.04 5.12 -0.20
C ALA A 33 4.08 4.26 0.65
N MET A 34 2.98 3.80 0.06
CA MET A 34 2.02 2.91 0.73
C MET A 34 2.64 1.55 1.08
N VAL A 35 3.37 0.93 0.14
CA VAL A 35 4.07 -0.34 0.38
C VAL A 35 5.09 -0.18 1.52
N LEU A 36 5.87 0.89 1.54
CA LEU A 36 6.84 1.15 2.61
C LEU A 36 6.17 1.42 3.96
N GLN A 37 5.04 2.12 3.98
CA GLN A 37 4.26 2.31 5.20
C GLN A 37 3.74 0.96 5.73
N LEU A 38 3.21 0.12 4.85
CA LEU A 38 2.75 -1.23 5.20
C LEU A 38 3.92 -2.09 5.71
N ALA A 39 5.07 -2.06 5.04
CA ALA A 39 6.27 -2.78 5.42
C ALA A 39 6.72 -2.42 6.85
N ARG A 40 6.68 -1.13 7.21
CA ARG A 40 6.96 -0.67 8.58
C ARG A 40 5.94 -1.19 9.59
N ALA A 41 4.67 -1.30 9.22
CA ALA A 41 3.65 -1.86 10.10
C ALA A 41 3.84 -3.37 10.30
N VAL A 42 4.10 -4.11 9.22
CA VAL A 42 4.41 -5.55 9.24
C VAL A 42 5.65 -5.86 10.08
N ALA A 43 6.65 -4.99 10.06
CA ALA A 43 7.88 -5.15 10.84
C ALA A 43 7.66 -5.14 12.36
N VAL A 44 6.53 -4.62 12.86
CA VAL A 44 6.25 -4.44 14.29
C VAL A 44 5.07 -5.27 14.78
N PHE A 45 4.10 -5.55 13.90
CA PHE A 45 2.85 -6.20 14.25
C PHE A 45 2.69 -7.55 13.52
N PRO A 46 2.09 -8.59 14.13
CA PRO A 46 1.55 -8.67 15.51
C PRO A 46 2.62 -8.76 16.59
N VAL A 47 3.81 -9.20 16.21
CA VAL A 47 5.01 -9.24 17.01
C VAL A 47 6.13 -8.63 16.18
N ALA A 48 7.15 -8.10 16.86
CA ALA A 48 8.32 -7.56 16.16
C ALA A 48 8.92 -8.64 15.25
N PHE A 49 9.15 -8.26 14.00
CA PHE A 49 9.72 -9.15 13.01
C PHE A 49 11.17 -9.47 13.43
N PRO A 50 11.54 -10.76 13.51
CA PRO A 50 12.86 -11.12 14.00
C PRO A 50 13.95 -10.66 13.02
N GLU A 51 15.18 -10.53 13.50
CA GLU A 51 16.25 -9.94 12.70
C GLU A 51 16.69 -10.82 11.50
N TYR A 52 16.41 -12.13 11.50
CA TYR A 52 16.75 -13.07 10.42
C TYR A 52 18.21 -12.95 9.92
N TRP A 53 19.17 -12.70 10.82
CA TRP A 53 20.59 -12.53 10.48
C TRP A 53 20.91 -11.35 9.54
N GLU A 54 19.93 -10.48 9.33
CA GLU A 54 20.10 -9.25 8.56
C GLU A 54 20.46 -8.09 9.50
N SER A 55 21.15 -7.08 8.96
CA SER A 55 21.64 -5.95 9.76
C SER A 55 20.50 -4.98 10.13
N GLY A 56 20.49 -4.54 11.40
CA GLY A 56 19.56 -3.54 11.92
C GLY A 56 18.13 -4.05 12.12
N PRO A 57 17.24 -3.26 12.73
CA PRO A 57 15.85 -3.65 12.97
C PRO A 57 15.05 -3.71 11.65
N ALA A 58 14.07 -4.62 11.56
CA ALA A 58 13.23 -4.79 10.37
C ALA A 58 12.52 -3.49 9.92
N THR A 59 12.14 -2.62 10.84
CA THR A 59 11.56 -1.30 10.53
C THR A 59 12.53 -0.40 9.76
N GLY A 60 13.83 -0.47 10.05
CA GLY A 60 14.88 0.27 9.36
C GLY A 60 15.18 -0.26 7.95
N ARG A 61 14.72 -1.48 7.65
CA ARG A 61 14.90 -2.12 6.33
C ARG A 61 13.82 -1.72 5.33
N ALA A 62 12.69 -1.19 5.79
CA ALA A 62 11.62 -0.66 4.96
C ALA A 62 12.04 0.63 4.20
N THR A 63 12.87 0.44 3.19
CA THR A 63 13.55 1.48 2.39
C THR A 63 13.20 1.34 0.92
N SER A 64 13.32 2.45 0.16
CA SER A 64 13.11 2.43 -1.29
C SER A 64 14.08 1.47 -1.98
N ALA A 65 15.35 1.46 -1.60
CA ALA A 65 16.35 0.56 -2.19
C ALA A 65 15.97 -0.92 -2.06
N ARG A 66 15.40 -1.33 -0.90
CA ARG A 66 14.90 -2.70 -0.74
C ARG A 66 13.61 -2.96 -1.47
N MET A 67 12.75 -1.95 -1.63
CA MET A 67 11.58 -2.06 -2.51
C MET A 67 11.99 -2.26 -3.97
N ASP A 68 13.00 -1.55 -4.44
CA ASP A 68 13.53 -1.70 -5.80
C ASP A 68 14.08 -3.13 -5.99
N THR A 69 14.83 -3.66 -5.02
CA THR A 69 15.29 -5.06 -5.03
C THR A 69 14.13 -6.05 -5.01
N ALA A 70 13.13 -5.86 -4.15
CA ALA A 70 12.00 -6.78 -4.00
C ALA A 70 11.07 -6.78 -5.23
N THR A 71 11.03 -5.68 -5.98
CA THR A 71 10.25 -5.60 -7.22
C THR A 71 11.04 -6.09 -8.44
N ASN A 72 12.37 -6.16 -8.35
CA ASN A 72 13.22 -6.67 -9.41
C ASN A 72 12.98 -8.17 -9.63
N GLY A 73 12.55 -8.54 -10.84
CA GLY A 73 12.23 -9.93 -11.19
C GLY A 73 10.84 -10.39 -10.74
N LEU A 74 10.01 -9.51 -10.17
CA LEU A 74 8.63 -9.84 -9.84
C LEU A 74 7.82 -10.10 -11.12
N PRO A 75 7.10 -11.23 -11.25
CA PRO A 75 6.26 -11.48 -12.42
C PRO A 75 5.24 -10.37 -12.62
N THR A 76 5.00 -9.94 -13.87
CA THR A 76 4.13 -8.80 -14.18
C THR A 76 2.75 -8.90 -13.53
N ALA A 77 2.10 -10.07 -13.60
CA ALA A 77 0.80 -10.31 -12.97
C ALA A 77 0.83 -10.13 -11.44
N ARG A 78 1.95 -10.49 -10.80
CA ARG A 78 2.13 -10.33 -9.36
C ARG A 78 2.37 -8.87 -8.99
N ALA A 79 3.15 -8.15 -9.79
CA ALA A 79 3.35 -6.71 -9.64
C ALA A 79 2.01 -5.95 -9.77
N GLU A 80 1.17 -6.30 -10.74
CA GLU A 80 -0.16 -5.70 -10.92
C GLU A 80 -1.07 -5.94 -9.71
N LEU A 81 -1.08 -7.15 -9.13
CA LEU A 81 -1.84 -7.44 -7.91
C LEU A 81 -1.33 -6.62 -6.71
N ALA A 82 -0.01 -6.56 -6.50
CA ALA A 82 0.56 -5.78 -5.42
C ALA A 82 0.26 -4.28 -5.56
N ARG A 83 0.28 -3.75 -6.79
CA ARG A 83 -0.14 -2.37 -7.09
C ARG A 83 -1.62 -2.14 -6.83
N ALA A 84 -2.48 -3.07 -7.22
CA ALA A 84 -3.91 -3.01 -6.90
C ALA A 84 -4.14 -3.01 -5.39
N GLY A 85 -3.39 -3.82 -4.64
CA GLY A 85 -3.43 -3.83 -3.17
C GLY A 85 -2.99 -2.50 -2.58
N ALA A 86 -1.91 -1.90 -3.07
CA ALA A 86 -1.48 -0.56 -2.65
C ALA A 86 -2.56 0.49 -2.92
N ARG A 87 -3.16 0.50 -4.12
CA ARG A 87 -4.26 1.40 -4.49
C ARG A 87 -5.51 1.20 -3.63
N ARG A 88 -5.82 -0.03 -3.23
CA ARG A 88 -6.90 -0.32 -2.28
C ARG A 88 -6.65 0.39 -0.95
N LEU A 89 -5.47 0.25 -0.38
CA LEU A 89 -5.11 0.89 0.90
C LEU A 89 -5.11 2.42 0.79
N ILE A 90 -4.63 2.97 -0.33
CA ILE A 90 -4.69 4.41 -0.62
C ILE A 90 -6.14 4.89 -0.67
N THR A 91 -6.99 4.19 -1.43
CA THR A 91 -8.41 4.52 -1.61
C THR A 91 -9.19 4.41 -0.29
N ALA A 92 -8.77 3.51 0.60
CA ALA A 92 -9.31 3.39 1.95
C ALA A 92 -8.87 4.52 2.90
N GLY A 93 -8.09 5.50 2.44
CA GLY A 93 -7.69 6.66 3.23
C GLY A 93 -6.59 6.36 4.26
N LEU A 94 -5.83 5.28 4.06
CA LEU A 94 -4.73 4.90 4.95
C LEU A 94 -3.40 5.65 4.78
N PRO A 95 -3.12 6.46 3.73
CA PRO A 95 -1.88 7.23 3.66
C PRO A 95 -1.68 8.11 4.89
N GLY A 96 -0.51 8.01 5.54
CA GLY A 96 -0.18 8.80 6.73
C GLY A 96 -0.85 8.35 8.03
N VAL A 97 -1.75 7.36 7.99
CA VAL A 97 -2.30 6.74 9.20
C VAL A 97 -1.24 5.85 9.84
N THR A 98 -1.09 5.90 11.17
CA THR A 98 -0.05 5.17 11.89
C THR A 98 -0.60 4.34 13.05
N GLY A 99 0.23 3.41 13.53
CA GLY A 99 -0.06 2.60 14.71
C GLY A 99 -1.32 1.73 14.56
N GLN A 100 -2.07 1.59 15.67
CA GLN A 100 -3.25 0.72 15.70
C GLN A 100 -4.33 1.13 14.69
N ARG A 101 -4.52 2.43 14.44
CA ARG A 101 -5.52 2.90 13.46
C ARG A 101 -5.21 2.43 12.04
N PHE A 102 -3.93 2.35 11.68
CA PHE A 102 -3.52 1.83 10.38
C PHE A 102 -3.83 0.33 10.30
N LEU A 103 -3.48 -0.43 11.35
CA LEU A 103 -3.75 -1.86 11.41
C LEU A 103 -5.24 -2.18 11.39
N ASP A 104 -6.06 -1.41 12.10
CA ASP A 104 -7.53 -1.53 12.07
C ASP A 104 -8.06 -1.27 10.65
N GLY A 105 -7.58 -0.23 9.97
CA GLY A 105 -7.94 0.06 8.59
C GLY A 105 -7.54 -1.05 7.62
N VAL A 106 -6.36 -1.64 7.79
CA VAL A 106 -5.93 -2.82 7.00
C VAL A 106 -6.81 -4.03 7.32
N ALA A 107 -7.15 -4.26 8.59
CA ALA A 107 -8.04 -5.35 9.01
C ALA A 107 -9.41 -5.26 8.33
N GLU A 108 -9.99 -4.07 8.25
CA GLU A 108 -11.26 -3.85 7.54
C GLU A 108 -11.18 -4.23 6.05
N GLN A 109 -10.01 -4.05 5.42
CA GLN A 109 -9.79 -4.46 4.02
C GLN A 109 -9.66 -5.98 3.84
N THR A 110 -9.41 -6.75 4.91
CA THR A 110 -9.30 -8.21 4.82
C THR A 110 -10.65 -8.92 4.69
N GLY A 111 -11.75 -8.33 5.16
CA GLY A 111 -13.07 -8.97 5.15
C GLY A 111 -13.08 -10.34 5.85
N LYS A 112 -13.81 -11.33 5.30
CA LYS A 112 -13.78 -12.73 5.82
C LYS A 112 -12.51 -13.48 5.39
N GLN A 113 -12.00 -13.15 4.22
CA GLN A 113 -10.81 -13.71 3.61
C GLN A 113 -10.12 -12.59 2.85
N ALA A 114 -8.83 -12.40 3.12
CA ALA A 114 -8.07 -11.33 2.49
C ALA A 114 -8.11 -11.48 0.96
N PRO A 115 -8.44 -10.40 0.22
CA PRO A 115 -8.46 -10.46 -1.23
C PRO A 115 -7.02 -10.59 -1.78
N PRO A 116 -6.85 -11.19 -2.98
CA PRO A 116 -5.54 -11.57 -3.51
C PRO A 116 -4.60 -10.38 -3.74
N ASP A 117 -5.14 -9.21 -4.06
CA ASP A 117 -4.39 -7.96 -4.19
C ASP A 117 -3.82 -7.48 -2.85
N LEU A 118 -4.60 -7.62 -1.76
CA LEU A 118 -4.13 -7.33 -0.40
C LEU A 118 -3.04 -8.32 0.04
N VAL A 119 -3.20 -9.60 -0.27
CA VAL A 119 -2.17 -10.61 0.02
C VAL A 119 -0.90 -10.30 -0.75
N ALA A 120 -1.00 -9.96 -2.04
CA ALA A 120 0.15 -9.62 -2.87
C ALA A 120 0.92 -8.39 -2.37
N VAL A 121 0.23 -7.32 -1.95
CA VAL A 121 0.91 -6.13 -1.42
C VAL A 121 1.56 -6.39 -0.05
N VAL A 122 0.96 -7.25 0.78
CA VAL A 122 1.55 -7.66 2.05
C VAL A 122 2.78 -8.55 1.83
N ALA A 123 2.72 -9.49 0.88
CA ALA A 123 3.87 -10.33 0.54
C ALA A 123 5.05 -9.48 0.04
N LEU A 124 4.78 -8.51 -0.84
CA LEU A 124 5.78 -7.54 -1.25
C LEU A 124 6.33 -6.78 -0.04
N ALA A 125 5.47 -6.23 0.82
CA ALA A 125 5.90 -5.49 2.01
C ALA A 125 6.78 -6.32 2.97
N VAL A 126 6.49 -7.62 3.11
CA VAL A 126 7.32 -8.57 3.88
C VAL A 126 8.69 -8.74 3.23
N SER A 127 8.74 -8.98 1.91
CA SER A 127 10.00 -9.16 1.19
C SER A 127 10.91 -7.92 1.24
N VAL A 128 10.32 -6.72 1.37
CA VAL A 128 11.08 -5.48 1.58
C VAL A 128 11.83 -5.50 2.92
N ILE A 129 11.24 -6.05 3.98
CA ILE A 129 11.87 -6.06 5.32
C ILE A 129 12.71 -7.31 5.59
N CYS A 130 12.57 -8.35 4.77
CA CYS A 130 13.29 -9.60 4.92
C CYS A 130 13.50 -10.29 3.57
N GLU A 131 14.77 -10.44 3.18
CA GLU A 131 15.16 -10.96 1.86
C GLU A 131 14.91 -12.47 1.72
N HIS A 132 14.71 -13.16 2.85
CA HIS A 132 14.40 -14.59 2.87
C HIS A 132 12.98 -14.92 2.42
N PHE A 133 12.08 -13.92 2.32
CA PHE A 133 10.72 -14.12 1.85
C PHE A 133 10.56 -13.61 0.43
N ALA A 134 10.13 -14.51 -0.44
CA ALA A 134 9.87 -14.17 -1.83
C ALA A 134 8.57 -13.35 -1.95
N PRO A 135 8.54 -12.28 -2.76
CA PRO A 135 7.36 -11.43 -2.95
C PRO A 135 6.16 -12.14 -3.63
N ASP A 136 6.38 -13.32 -4.21
CA ASP A 136 5.38 -14.20 -4.81
C ASP A 136 4.92 -15.33 -3.88
N ASP A 137 5.49 -15.47 -2.69
CA ASP A 137 5.03 -16.40 -1.66
C ASP A 137 3.92 -15.76 -0.80
N ASP A 138 2.73 -16.33 -0.88
CA ASP A 138 1.55 -15.86 -0.17
C ASP A 138 1.47 -16.31 1.29
N TRP A 139 2.23 -17.32 1.70
CA TRP A 139 1.99 -18.01 2.98
C TRP A 139 2.07 -17.07 4.19
N ILE A 140 3.16 -16.30 4.31
CA ILE A 140 3.31 -15.35 5.41
C ILE A 140 2.36 -14.17 5.28
N ALA A 141 2.09 -13.71 4.06
CA ALA A 141 1.20 -12.58 3.84
C ALA A 141 -0.24 -12.92 4.26
N ALA A 142 -0.72 -14.11 3.89
CA ALA A 142 -2.01 -14.63 4.29
C ALA A 142 -2.10 -14.81 5.81
N GLN A 143 -1.04 -15.34 6.44
CA GLN A 143 -0.99 -15.49 7.89
C GLN A 143 -1.03 -14.14 8.61
N TRP A 144 -0.26 -13.16 8.14
CA TRP A 144 -0.27 -11.81 8.70
C TRP A 144 -1.65 -11.17 8.60
N CYS A 145 -2.31 -11.25 7.43
CA CYS A 145 -3.67 -10.74 7.24
C CYS A 145 -4.67 -11.39 8.22
N ASN A 146 -4.57 -12.71 8.42
CA ASN A 146 -5.41 -13.43 9.37
C ASN A 146 -5.22 -12.95 10.81
N VAL A 147 -3.96 -12.71 11.23
CA VAL A 147 -3.69 -12.23 12.58
C VAL A 147 -4.19 -10.80 12.79
N VAL A 148 -3.96 -9.90 11.82
CA VAL A 148 -4.45 -8.51 11.87
C VAL A 148 -5.97 -8.47 12.02
N ARG A 149 -6.69 -9.26 11.21
CA ARG A 149 -8.14 -9.42 11.33
C ARG A 149 -8.56 -9.95 12.70
N GLY A 150 -7.93 -11.04 13.16
CA GLY A 150 -8.26 -11.63 14.45
C GLY A 150 -8.06 -10.66 15.62
N ALA A 151 -6.99 -9.86 15.59
CA ALA A 151 -6.74 -8.83 16.60
C ALA A 151 -7.80 -7.72 16.56
N HIS A 152 -8.19 -7.28 15.37
CA HIS A 152 -9.26 -6.30 15.18
C HIS A 152 -10.61 -6.79 15.73
N ASP A 153 -11.00 -8.03 15.39
CA ASP A 153 -12.24 -8.65 15.85
C ASP A 153 -12.26 -8.80 17.38
N LEU A 154 -11.14 -9.24 17.98
CA LEU A 154 -10.99 -9.32 19.44
C LEU A 154 -11.11 -7.95 20.11
N ALA A 155 -10.50 -6.91 19.53
CA ALA A 155 -10.62 -5.55 20.04
C ALA A 155 -12.06 -5.03 19.94
N ALA A 156 -12.78 -5.34 18.86
CA ALA A 156 -14.18 -4.99 18.69
C ALA A 156 -15.10 -5.69 19.72
N GLN A 157 -14.85 -6.97 20.02
CA GLN A 157 -15.60 -7.73 21.03
C GLN A 157 -15.41 -7.14 22.44
N ARG A 158 -14.18 -6.76 22.81
CA ARG A 158 -13.88 -6.15 24.12
C ARG A 158 -14.54 -4.78 24.35
N ARG A 159 -14.95 -4.10 23.28
CA ARG A 159 -15.62 -2.79 23.33
C ARG A 159 -17.15 -2.88 23.43
N ARG A 160 -17.72 -4.09 23.34
CA ARG A 160 -19.17 -4.29 23.51
C ARG A 160 -19.50 -4.38 25.01
N PRO A 161 -20.40 -3.52 25.54
CA PRO A 161 -20.81 -3.53 26.94
C PRO A 161 -21.65 -4.75 27.31
#